data_AF-A0A972MDT8-F1
#
_entry.id   AF-A0A972MDT8-F1
#
_cell.length_a   1.000
_cell.length_b   1.000
_cell.length_c   1.000
_cell.angle_alpha   90.00
_cell.angle_beta   90.00
_cell.angle_gamma   90.00
#
_symmetry.space_group_name_H-M   'P 1'
#
loop_
_entity.id
_entity.type
_entity.pdbx_description
1 polymer ?
#
loop_
_entity_poly.entity_id
_entity_poly.type
_entity_poly.pdbx_seq_one_letter_code
_entity_poly.pdbx_strand_id
1 'polypeptide(L)'
;MDKKKHYKIQIDSLDKRILNILIKNARTPFLEIARECGVSGAAIHQRIKRLEMHGVITGSKFIVDPLKLGLSTCAYMGIFLEKASMYESVVKQIEKIPEIVECNYTTG
;
A
#
# COMPACT_ATOMS: atom_id res chain seq x y z
N MET A 1 -3.46 -13.42 -13.95
CA MET A 1 -3.69 -12.24 -13.07
C MET A 1 -4.97 -12.53 -12.32
N ASP A 2 -4.85 -13.14 -11.14
CA ASP A 2 -5.99 -13.62 -10.36
C ASP A 2 -6.91 -12.46 -10.01
N LYS A 3 -8.17 -12.55 -10.45
CA LYS A 3 -9.24 -11.65 -10.03
C LYS A 3 -9.47 -11.83 -8.53
N LYS A 4 -8.70 -11.14 -7.69
CA LYS A 4 -9.00 -11.02 -6.25
C LYS A 4 -10.38 -10.39 -6.14
N LYS A 5 -11.38 -11.20 -5.78
CA LYS A 5 -12.75 -10.79 -5.47
C LYS A 5 -12.66 -9.61 -4.48
N HIS A 6 -13.09 -8.41 -4.88
CA HIS A 6 -13.19 -7.27 -3.97
C HIS A 6 -14.31 -7.55 -2.96
N TYR A 7 -14.00 -8.28 -1.89
CA TYR A 7 -14.91 -8.48 -0.78
C TYR A 7 -15.02 -7.17 0.00
N LYS A 8 -16.22 -6.59 0.01
CA LYS A 8 -16.52 -5.38 0.77
C LYS A 8 -16.61 -5.73 2.25
N ILE A 9 -15.48 -5.67 2.96
CA ILE A 9 -15.45 -5.79 4.42
C ILE A 9 -16.05 -4.51 5.05
N GLN A 10 -16.92 -4.68 6.04
CA GLN A 10 -17.40 -3.55 6.82
C GLN A 10 -16.33 -3.11 7.82
N ILE A 11 -15.79 -1.91 7.59
CA ILE A 11 -14.80 -1.26 8.47
C ILE A 11 -15.55 -0.37 9.45
N ASP A 12 -15.41 -0.64 10.75
CA ASP A 12 -16.02 0.16 11.80
C ASP A 12 -15.09 1.29 12.29
N SER A 13 -15.55 2.05 13.29
CA SER A 13 -14.81 3.19 13.85
C SER A 13 -13.53 2.77 14.56
N LEU A 14 -13.50 1.58 15.17
CA LEU A 14 -12.31 1.05 15.83
C LEU A 14 -11.27 0.64 14.80
N ASP A 15 -11.67 -0.05 13.74
CA ASP A 15 -10.78 -0.41 12.63
C ASP A 15 -10.11 0.84 12.03
N LYS A 16 -10.87 1.93 11.83
CA LYS A 16 -10.33 3.21 11.35
C LYS A 16 -9.31 3.82 12.30
N ARG A 17 -9.54 3.77 13.62
CA ARG A 17 -8.57 4.24 14.61
C ARG A 17 -7.28 3.42 14.57
N ILE A 18 -7.40 2.09 14.51
CA ILE A 18 -6.25 1.18 14.38
C ILE A 18 -5.43 1.53 13.13
N LEU A 19 -6.10 1.68 11.97
CA LEU A 19 -5.44 2.04 10.72
C LEU A 19 -4.73 3.39 10.82
N ASN A 20 -5.36 4.40 11.41
CA ASN A 20 -4.73 5.72 11.59
C ASN A 20 -3.46 5.65 12.45
N ILE A 21 -3.43 4.79 13.48
CA ILE A 21 -2.24 4.59 14.32
C ILE A 21 -1.15 3.87 13.51
N LEU A 22 -1.50 2.81 12.79
CA LEU A 22 -0.56 2.01 12.00
C LEU A 22 0.00 2.76 10.77
N ILE A 23 -0.78 3.62 10.14
CA ILE A 23 -0.31 4.47 9.03
C ILE A 23 0.78 5.43 9.51
N LYS A 24 0.67 5.95 10.73
CA LYS A 24 1.69 6.81 11.33
C LYS A 24 2.93 6.00 11.71
N ASN A 25 2.74 4.84 12.33
CA ASN A 25 3.82 3.95 12.69
C ASN A 25 3.35 2.48 12.69
N ALA A 26 3.75 1.73 11.68
CA ALA A 26 3.38 0.33 11.54
C ALA A 26 4.00 -0.58 12.63
N ARG A 27 5.00 -0.08 13.38
CA ARG A 27 5.68 -0.82 14.47
C ARG A 27 5.07 -0.57 15.84
N THR A 28 4.00 0.22 15.94
CA THR A 28 3.34 0.50 17.22
C THR A 28 2.89 -0.82 17.88
N PRO A 29 3.34 -1.14 19.11
CA PRO A 29 2.96 -2.37 19.78
C PRO A 29 1.45 -2.48 19.97
N PHE A 30 0.90 -3.69 19.82
CA PHE A 30 -0.56 -3.90 19.94
C PHE A 30 -1.10 -3.48 21.31
N LEU A 31 -0.30 -3.59 22.37
CA LEU A 31 -0.67 -3.13 23.71
C LEU A 31 -0.81 -1.61 23.81
N GLU A 32 -0.06 -0.85 23.02
CA GLU A 32 -0.16 0.61 22.96
C GLU A 32 -1.40 1.02 22.16
N ILE A 33 -1.63 0.39 21.01
CA ILE A 33 -2.86 0.57 20.22
C ILE A 33 -4.10 0.25 21.06
N ALA A 34 -4.04 -0.82 21.85
CA ALA A 34 -5.11 -1.25 22.74
C ALA A 34 -5.42 -0.19 23.82
N ARG A 35 -4.38 0.37 24.45
CA ARG A 35 -4.51 1.45 25.43
C ARG A 35 -5.13 2.71 24.81
N GLU A 36 -4.65 3.12 23.64
CA GLU A 36 -5.18 4.30 22.94
C GLU A 36 -6.64 4.09 22.50
N CYS A 37 -6.99 2.87 22.07
CA CYS A 37 -8.33 2.53 21.61
C CYS A 37 -9.31 2.20 22.74
N GLY A 38 -8.85 1.98 23.98
CA GLY A 38 -9.69 1.61 25.12
C GLY A 38 -10.22 0.18 25.06
N VAL A 39 -9.47 -0.75 24.50
CA VAL A 39 -9.87 -2.17 24.30
C VAL A 39 -8.74 -3.13 24.69
N SER A 40 -9.01 -4.43 24.69
CA SER A 40 -7.97 -5.43 25.02
C SER A 40 -6.97 -5.63 23.88
N GLY A 41 -5.73 -6.02 24.22
CA GLY A 41 -4.72 -6.37 23.22
C GLY A 41 -5.15 -7.52 22.29
N ALA A 42 -5.88 -8.50 22.82
CA ALA A 42 -6.44 -9.59 22.03
C ALA A 42 -7.47 -9.08 20.98
N ALA A 43 -8.30 -8.09 21.34
CA ALA A 43 -9.24 -7.47 20.40
C ALA A 43 -8.50 -6.77 19.25
N ILE A 44 -7.45 -5.99 19.55
CA ILE A 44 -6.61 -5.36 18.52
C ILE A 44 -5.96 -6.39 17.60
N HIS A 45 -5.38 -7.45 18.17
CA HIS A 45 -4.73 -8.51 17.39
C HIS A 45 -5.71 -9.16 16.39
N GLN A 46 -6.92 -9.51 16.83
CA GLN A 46 -7.94 -10.09 15.94
C GLN A 46 -8.37 -9.12 14.83
N ARG A 47 -8.49 -7.82 15.16
CA ARG A 47 -8.86 -6.77 14.20
C ARG A 47 -7.81 -6.59 13.11
N ILE A 48 -6.54 -6.48 13.49
CA ILE A 48 -5.42 -6.34 12.54
C ILE A 48 -5.35 -7.57 11.63
N LYS A 49 -5.38 -8.78 12.22
CA LYS A 49 -5.36 -10.02 11.44
C LYS A 49 -6.53 -10.11 10.45
N ARG A 50 -7.72 -9.65 10.85
CA ARG A 50 -8.88 -9.58 9.95
C ARG A 50 -8.64 -8.60 8.80
N LEU A 51 -8.09 -7.41 9.07
CA LEU A 51 -7.78 -6.40 8.05
C LEU A 51 -6.71 -6.89 7.06
N GLU A 52 -5.71 -7.63 7.53
CA GLU A 52 -4.69 -8.28 6.70
C GLU A 52 -5.29 -9.38 5.81
N MET A 53 -6.07 -10.30 6.39
CA MET A 53 -6.72 -11.40 5.64
C MET A 53 -7.63 -10.91 4.53
N HIS A 54 -8.27 -9.75 4.71
CA HIS A 54 -9.15 -9.14 3.70
C HIS A 54 -8.43 -8.18 2.76
N GLY A 55 -7.10 -8.04 2.87
CA GLY A 55 -6.30 -7.20 1.99
C GLY A 55 -6.50 -5.69 2.20
N VAL A 56 -7.09 -5.27 3.32
CA VAL A 56 -7.14 -3.85 3.71
C VAL A 56 -5.75 -3.39 4.14
N ILE A 57 -5.07 -4.20 4.96
CA ILE A 57 -3.63 -4.04 5.20
C ILE A 57 -2.92 -4.95 4.22
N THR A 58 -2.25 -4.35 3.23
CA THR A 58 -1.52 -5.10 2.20
C THR A 58 -0.06 -5.39 2.58
N GLY A 59 0.44 -4.73 3.62
CA GLY A 59 1.80 -4.88 4.13
C GLY A 59 2.30 -3.60 4.80
N SER A 60 3.57 -3.61 5.21
CA SER A 60 4.30 -2.44 5.70
C SER A 60 5.60 -2.28 4.90
N LYS A 61 6.07 -1.04 4.76
CA LYS A 61 7.31 -0.71 4.05
C LYS A 61 8.14 0.25 4.89
N PHE A 62 9.46 0.17 4.75
CA PHE A 62 10.35 1.20 5.27
C PHE A 62 10.41 2.36 4.28
N ILE A 63 10.39 3.58 4.80
CA ILE A 63 10.74 4.78 4.03
C ILE A 63 12.25 4.94 4.17
N VAL A 64 12.94 4.85 3.04
CA VAL A 64 14.39 5.02 2.94
C VAL A 64 14.69 6.33 2.25
N ASP A 65 15.83 6.94 2.61
CA ASP A 65 16.35 8.12 1.95
C ASP A 65 17.07 7.70 0.66
N PRO A 66 16.53 8.01 -0.54
CA PRO A 66 17.15 7.57 -1.80
C PRO A 66 18.54 8.18 -2.02
N LEU A 67 18.78 9.41 -1.56
CA LEU A 67 20.07 10.08 -1.73
C LEU A 67 21.17 9.36 -0.97
N LYS A 68 20.87 8.86 0.24
CA LYS A 68 21.81 8.05 1.03
C LYS A 68 22.08 6.67 0.45
N LEU A 69 21.23 6.20 -0.46
CA LEU A 69 21.43 4.96 -1.22
C LEU A 69 22.19 5.19 -2.53
N GLY A 70 22.62 6.42 -2.82
CA GLY A 70 23.30 6.78 -4.08
C GLY A 70 22.35 7.04 -5.25
N LEU A 71 21.04 7.07 -5.02
CA LEU A 71 20.03 7.41 -6.03
C LEU A 71 19.86 8.93 -6.08
N SER A 72 20.77 9.60 -6.79
CA SER A 72 20.83 11.07 -6.87
C SER A 72 19.87 11.70 -7.88
N THR A 73 19.22 10.89 -8.71
CA THR A 73 18.32 11.36 -9.78
C THR A 73 16.94 10.75 -9.62
N CYS A 74 15.91 11.58 -9.71
CA CYS A 74 14.52 11.19 -9.80
C CYS A 74 13.88 11.95 -10.97
N ALA A 75 13.09 11.25 -11.80
CA ALA A 75 12.46 11.84 -12.97
C ALA A 75 11.00 11.38 -13.07
N TYR A 76 10.14 12.30 -13.52
CA TYR A 76 8.80 12.00 -13.99
C TYR A 76 8.81 12.03 -15.50
N MET A 77 8.31 10.96 -16.13
CA MET A 77 8.33 10.81 -17.58
C MET A 77 6.91 10.61 -18.10
N GLY A 78 6.52 11.40 -19.08
CA GLY A 78 5.32 11.14 -19.87
C GLY A 78 5.62 10.11 -20.95
N ILE A 79 4.82 9.07 -21.03
CA ILE A 79 4.91 8.05 -22.09
C ILE A 79 3.68 8.17 -22.97
N PHE A 80 3.88 8.61 -24.21
CA PHE A 80 2.82 8.71 -25.21
C PHE A 80 2.85 7.49 -26.11
N LEU A 81 1.73 6.79 -26.19
CA LEU A 81 1.59 5.61 -27.05
C LEU A 81 1.19 6.05 -28.45
N GLU A 82 1.83 5.46 -29.47
CA GLU A 82 1.43 5.67 -30.86
C GLU A 82 0.01 5.12 -31.12
N LYS A 83 -0.34 3.99 -30.48
CA LYS A 83 -1.66 3.35 -30.57
C LYS A 83 -2.10 2.87 -29.19
N ALA A 84 -3.36 3.09 -28.85
CA ALA A 84 -3.94 2.65 -27.56
C ALA A 84 -3.84 1.12 -27.33
N SER A 85 -3.90 0.34 -28.41
CA SER A 85 -3.76 -1.13 -28.36
C SER A 85 -2.40 -1.60 -27.85
N MET A 86 -1.38 -0.73 -27.82
CA MET A 86 -0.05 -1.08 -27.31
C MET A 86 0.03 -1.07 -25.78
N TYR A 87 -0.96 -0.52 -25.09
CA TYR A 87 -0.92 -0.28 -23.64
C TYR A 87 -0.48 -1.50 -22.83
N GLU A 88 -1.15 -2.64 -22.98
CA GLU A 88 -0.83 -3.85 -22.20
C GLU A 88 0.60 -4.34 -22.47
N SER A 89 1.07 -4.25 -23.72
CA SER A 89 2.41 -4.69 -24.09
C SER A 89 3.49 -3.78 -23.51
N VAL A 90 3.24 -2.47 -23.50
CA VAL A 90 4.16 -1.46 -22.96
C VAL A 90 4.23 -1.56 -21.44
N VAL A 91 3.09 -1.65 -20.75
CA VAL A 91 3.05 -1.82 -19.29
C VAL A 91 3.84 -3.07 -18.86
N LYS A 92 3.67 -4.20 -19.56
CA LYS A 92 4.45 -5.43 -19.29
C LYS A 92 5.96 -5.27 -19.46
N GLN A 93 6.43 -4.35 -20.28
CA GLN A 93 7.87 -4.06 -20.41
C GLN A 93 8.33 -3.09 -19.32
N ILE A 94 7.52 -2.08 -19.00
CA ILE A 94 7.76 -1.13 -17.91
C ILE A 94 7.91 -1.87 -16.57
N GLU A 95 7.04 -2.85 -16.29
CA GLU A 95 7.09 -3.66 -15.06
C GLU A 95 8.41 -4.43 -14.87
N LYS A 96 9.21 -4.60 -15.93
CA LYS A 96 10.51 -5.28 -15.86
C LYS A 96 11.66 -4.35 -15.51
N ILE A 97 11.43 -3.03 -15.47
CA ILE A 97 12.44 -2.02 -15.18
C ILE A 97 12.37 -1.70 -13.69
N PRO A 98 13.30 -2.21 -12.86
CA PRO A 98 13.22 -2.10 -11.40
C PRO A 98 13.30 -0.66 -10.88
N GLU A 99 13.90 0.24 -11.66
CA GLU A 99 13.99 1.68 -11.34
C GLU A 99 12.64 2.39 -11.46
N ILE A 100 11.66 1.82 -12.19
CA ILE A 100 10.32 2.38 -12.29
C ILE A 100 9.50 1.92 -11.07
N VAL A 101 9.36 2.82 -10.11
CA VAL A 101 8.66 2.54 -8.83
C VAL A 101 7.15 2.80 -8.89
N GLU A 102 6.70 3.59 -9.87
CA GLU A 102 5.28 3.95 -10.06
C GLU A 102 5.00 4.23 -11.54
N CYS A 103 3.85 3.78 -12.04
CA CYS A 103 3.38 4.03 -13.40
C CYS A 103 1.87 4.23 -13.38
N ASN A 104 1.40 5.37 -13.86
CA ASN A 104 -0.01 5.75 -13.84
C ASN A 104 -0.54 5.95 -15.25
N TYR A 105 -1.74 5.42 -15.53
CA TYR A 105 -2.50 5.79 -16.72
C TYR A 105 -3.18 7.13 -16.47
N THR A 106 -2.94 8.10 -17.35
CA THR A 106 -3.52 9.44 -17.27
C THR A 106 -4.47 9.64 -18.45
N THR A 107 -5.54 10.42 -18.25
CA THR A 107 -6.53 10.67 -19.31
C THR A 107 -6.14 11.82 -20.25
N GLY A 108 -5.09 12.57 -19.91
CA GLY A 108 -4.77 13.85 -20.56
C GLY A 108 -5.75 14.95 -20.20
#